data_AF-A0A7S2RYY3-F1
#
_entry.id   AF-A0A7S2RYY3-F1
#
_cell.length_a   1.000
_cell.length_b   1.000
_cell.length_c   1.000
_cell.angle_alpha   90.00
_cell.angle_beta   90.00
_cell.angle_gamma   90.00
#
_symmetry.space_group_name_H-M   'P 1'
#
loop_
_entity.id
_entity.type
_entity.pdbx_description
1 polymer ?
#
loop_
_entity_poly.entity_id
_entity_poly.type
_entity_poly.pdbx_seq_one_letter_code
_entity_poly.pdbx_strand_id
1 'polypeptide(L)'
;DKLAAVSVAGVCAEILAFGNAEGGYADLSLLKQILASAEPRLSEKEMENKIRYALGFSMGQIRRHLGALDDLALAMEKDDVVSECVLAIESCKNPSGASLVGDYERLRKQKFQNEGVGPIERIFLGSSKNADAEDRGVIEGKGGGDRKPKFLLTGDDPLYFAVGTAAIFFLWASSGGLSLH
;
A
#
# COMPACT_ATOMS: atom_id res chain seq x y z
N ASP A 1 -16.14 3.36 7.03
CA ASP A 1 -15.06 2.54 7.61
C ASP A 1 -14.38 1.63 6.61
N LYS A 2 -15.11 0.84 5.78
CA LYS A 2 -14.49 0.03 4.71
C LYS A 2 -13.61 0.83 3.73
N LEU A 3 -14.10 2.00 3.28
CA LEU A 3 -13.33 2.89 2.37
C LEU A 3 -12.03 3.38 3.01
N ALA A 4 -12.07 3.71 4.30
CA ALA A 4 -10.87 4.12 5.04
C ALA A 4 -9.86 2.97 5.15
N ALA A 5 -10.33 1.73 5.37
CA ALA A 5 -9.48 0.54 5.40
C ALA A 5 -8.79 0.31 4.05
N VAL A 6 -9.54 0.34 2.94
CA VAL A 6 -8.98 0.22 1.58
C VAL A 6 -7.97 1.33 1.29
N SER A 7 -8.27 2.58 1.68
CA SER A 7 -7.40 3.73 1.41
C SER A 7 -6.08 3.68 2.17
N VAL A 8 -6.01 3.00 3.33
CA VAL A 8 -4.76 2.84 4.08
C VAL A 8 -4.09 1.50 3.86
N ALA A 9 -4.68 0.62 3.06
CA ALA A 9 -4.19 -0.73 2.88
C ALA A 9 -2.83 -0.77 2.19
N GLY A 10 -2.62 0.09 1.17
CA GLY A 10 -1.31 0.26 0.52
C GLY A 10 -0.23 0.72 1.49
N VAL A 11 -0.52 1.76 2.29
CA VAL A 11 0.35 2.25 3.39
C VAL A 11 0.71 1.12 4.35
N CYS A 12 -0.26 0.30 4.78
CA CYS A 12 0.00 -0.81 5.68
C CYS A 12 0.89 -1.89 5.05
N ALA A 13 0.68 -2.20 3.77
CA ALA A 13 1.48 -3.19 3.06
C ALA A 13 2.94 -2.73 2.88
N GLU A 14 3.15 -1.45 2.54
CA GLU A 14 4.48 -0.81 2.50
C GLU A 14 5.20 -0.89 3.86
N ILE A 15 4.53 -0.50 4.95
CA ILE A 15 5.10 -0.55 6.30
C ILE A 15 5.53 -1.97 6.67
N LEU A 16 4.74 -2.99 6.33
CA LEU A 16 5.06 -4.39 6.62
C LEU A 16 6.21 -4.92 5.77
N ALA A 17 6.39 -4.40 4.55
CA ALA A 17 7.45 -4.82 3.66
C ALA A 17 8.79 -4.11 3.97
N PHE A 18 8.79 -2.78 4.17
CA PHE A 18 10.02 -1.97 4.25
C PHE A 18 10.24 -1.33 5.63
N GLY A 19 9.18 -1.14 6.42
CA GLY A 19 9.25 -0.48 7.72
C GLY A 19 9.00 1.03 7.69
N ASN A 20 8.80 1.61 6.51
CA ASN A 20 8.31 2.97 6.27
C ASN A 20 7.16 2.91 5.24
N ALA A 21 6.44 4.02 5.08
CA ALA A 21 5.48 4.21 3.99
C ALA A 21 5.66 5.61 3.41
N GLU A 22 6.38 5.67 2.30
CA GLU A 22 6.65 6.91 1.57
C GLU A 22 5.70 7.07 0.38
N GLY A 23 5.25 5.95 -0.23
CA GLY A 23 4.37 5.94 -1.40
C GLY A 23 2.91 6.25 -1.06
N GLY A 24 2.41 5.73 0.06
CA GLY A 24 1.00 5.88 0.44
C GLY A 24 0.59 7.25 1.01
N TYR A 25 1.44 8.28 0.93
CA TYR A 25 1.08 9.64 1.38
C TYR A 25 -0.09 10.23 0.58
N ALA A 26 -0.14 9.95 -0.73
CA ALA A 26 -1.20 10.44 -1.61
C ALA A 26 -2.58 9.87 -1.20
N ASP A 27 -2.66 8.56 -0.93
CA ASP A 27 -3.90 7.91 -0.52
C ASP A 27 -4.38 8.39 0.85
N LEU A 28 -3.46 8.60 1.79
CA LEU A 28 -3.79 9.13 3.11
C LEU A 28 -4.31 10.58 3.02
N SER A 29 -3.71 11.40 2.15
CA SER A 29 -4.16 12.77 1.89
C SER A 29 -5.55 12.79 1.26
N LEU A 30 -5.80 11.93 0.27
CA LEU A 30 -7.12 11.78 -0.35
C LEU A 30 -8.17 11.32 0.66
N LEU A 31 -7.86 10.34 1.52
CA LEU A 31 -8.75 9.88 2.58
C LEU A 31 -9.13 11.03 3.53
N LYS A 32 -8.16 11.85 3.94
CA LYS A 32 -8.42 13.03 4.79
C LYS A 32 -9.37 14.02 4.12
N GLN A 33 -9.20 14.27 2.82
CA GLN A 33 -10.10 15.14 2.05
C GLN A 33 -11.52 14.56 1.99
N ILE A 34 -11.65 13.26 1.73
CA ILE A 34 -12.94 12.56 1.71
C ILE A 34 -13.62 12.66 3.08
N LEU A 35 -12.91 12.37 4.16
CA LEU A 35 -13.45 12.45 5.52
C LEU A 35 -13.84 13.89 5.91
N ALA A 36 -13.08 14.89 5.47
CA ALA A 36 -13.40 16.29 5.72
C ALA A 36 -14.67 16.74 4.99
N SER A 37 -15.00 16.08 3.86
CA SER A 37 -16.23 16.32 3.08
C SER A 37 -17.43 15.48 3.54
N ALA A 38 -17.27 14.62 4.55
CA ALA A 38 -18.34 13.75 5.01
C ALA A 38 -19.52 14.54 5.62
N GLU A 39 -20.73 14.04 5.37
CA GLU A 39 -21.95 14.51 6.02
C GLU A 39 -22.53 13.40 6.92
N PRO A 40 -22.76 13.65 8.22
CA PRO A 40 -22.47 14.88 8.95
C PRO A 40 -20.96 15.17 9.08
N ARG A 41 -20.63 16.46 9.22
CA ARG A 41 -19.24 16.93 9.30
C ARG A 41 -18.53 16.32 10.51
N LEU A 42 -17.43 15.63 10.25
CA LEU A 42 -16.58 15.06 11.29
C LEU A 42 -15.66 16.14 11.86
N SER A 43 -15.46 16.12 13.17
CA SER A 43 -14.37 16.86 13.82
C SER A 43 -13.00 16.25 13.44
N GLU A 44 -11.94 17.05 13.57
CA GLU A 44 -10.57 16.56 13.32
C GLU A 44 -10.24 15.33 14.16
N LYS A 45 -10.64 15.33 15.44
CA LYS A 45 -10.45 14.20 16.36
C LYS A 45 -11.17 12.93 15.88
N GLU A 46 -12.38 13.05 15.33
CA GLU A 46 -13.13 11.91 14.79
C GLU A 46 -12.48 11.37 13.52
N MET A 47 -12.01 12.25 12.63
CA MET A 47 -11.27 11.84 11.44
C MET A 47 -9.99 11.10 11.81
N GLU A 48 -9.20 11.63 12.74
CA GLU A 48 -7.98 10.98 13.22
C GLU A 48 -8.27 9.61 13.86
N ASN A 49 -9.32 9.52 14.68
CA ASN A 49 -9.72 8.25 15.28
C ASN A 49 -10.14 7.22 14.22
N LYS A 50 -10.85 7.65 13.18
CA LYS A 50 -11.22 6.78 12.04
C LYS A 50 -10.00 6.31 11.26
N ILE A 51 -9.04 7.20 10.99
CA ILE A 51 -7.79 6.85 10.30
C ILE A 51 -6.98 5.87 11.15
N ARG A 52 -6.83 6.13 12.46
CA ARG A 52 -6.11 5.25 13.38
C ARG A 52 -6.75 3.87 13.46
N TYR A 53 -8.08 3.82 13.53
CA TYR A 53 -8.83 2.56 13.50
C TYR A 53 -8.60 1.82 12.17
N ALA A 54 -8.72 2.51 11.04
CA ALA A 54 -8.51 1.92 9.72
C ALA A 54 -7.09 1.35 9.56
N LEU A 55 -6.06 2.07 10.03
CA LEU A 55 -4.67 1.59 10.03
C LEU A 55 -4.53 0.32 10.87
N GLY A 56 -5.02 0.34 12.12
CA GLY A 56 -4.92 -0.82 13.02
C GLY A 56 -5.68 -2.04 12.49
N PHE A 57 -6.89 -1.82 11.98
CA PHE A 57 -7.69 -2.87 11.34
C PHE A 57 -6.96 -3.44 10.13
N SER A 58 -6.47 -2.58 9.23
CA SER A 58 -5.90 -3.03 7.95
C SER A 58 -4.56 -3.74 8.15
N MET A 59 -3.72 -3.20 9.02
CA MET A 59 -2.48 -3.83 9.49
C MET A 59 -2.76 -5.23 10.07
N GLY A 60 -3.79 -5.35 10.90
CA GLY A 60 -4.20 -6.63 11.49
C GLY A 60 -4.70 -7.63 10.46
N GLN A 61 -5.44 -7.20 9.43
CA GLN A 61 -5.86 -8.08 8.34
C GLN A 61 -4.66 -8.56 7.53
N ILE A 62 -3.80 -7.65 7.07
CA ILE A 62 -2.65 -8.00 6.23
C ILE A 62 -1.71 -8.97 6.96
N ARG A 63 -1.42 -8.72 8.24
CA ARG A 63 -0.58 -9.62 9.05
C ARG A 63 -1.11 -11.05 9.16
N ARG A 64 -2.44 -11.21 9.20
CA ARG A 64 -3.05 -12.55 9.23
C ARG A 64 -3.00 -13.28 7.90
N HIS A 65 -2.67 -12.59 6.82
CA HIS A 65 -2.77 -13.09 5.46
C HIS A 65 -1.52 -12.77 4.62
N LEU A 66 -0.34 -12.75 5.25
CA LEU A 66 0.91 -12.36 4.57
C LEU A 66 1.27 -13.29 3.41
N GLY A 67 1.00 -14.60 3.53
CA GLY A 67 1.28 -15.55 2.45
C GLY A 67 0.38 -15.33 1.23
N ALA A 68 -0.92 -15.06 1.45
CA ALA A 68 -1.83 -14.70 0.37
C ALA A 68 -1.48 -13.36 -0.27
N LEU A 69 -1.02 -12.38 0.52
CA LEU A 69 -0.53 -11.11 -0.01
C LEU A 69 0.70 -11.31 -0.91
N ASP A 70 1.62 -12.21 -0.54
CA ASP A 70 2.82 -12.50 -1.32
C ASP A 70 2.49 -13.24 -2.63
N ASP A 71 1.58 -14.22 -2.61
CA ASP A 71 1.10 -14.90 -3.83
C ASP A 71 0.39 -13.91 -4.77
N LEU A 72 -0.40 -12.98 -4.22
CA LEU A 72 -1.02 -11.91 -4.99
C LEU A 72 0.01 -10.96 -5.61
N ALA A 73 1.02 -10.55 -4.83
CA ALA A 73 2.09 -9.69 -5.33
C ALA A 73 2.84 -10.34 -6.50
N LEU A 74 3.09 -11.65 -6.42
CA LEU A 74 3.72 -12.44 -7.49
C LEU A 74 2.85 -12.59 -8.74
N ALA A 75 1.52 -12.69 -8.60
CA ALA A 75 0.62 -12.70 -9.74
C ALA A 75 0.58 -11.33 -10.43
N MET A 76 0.49 -10.26 -9.63
CA MET A 76 0.52 -8.89 -10.15
C MET A 76 1.84 -8.53 -10.83
N GLU A 77 2.98 -9.03 -10.33
CA GLU A 77 4.30 -8.85 -10.96
C GLU A 77 4.37 -9.44 -12.38
N LYS A 78 3.58 -10.48 -12.68
CA LYS A 78 3.54 -11.11 -13.99
C LYS A 78 2.64 -10.37 -14.98
N ASP A 79 2.11 -9.21 -14.60
CA ASP A 79 1.05 -8.49 -15.32
C ASP A 79 -0.18 -9.37 -15.56
N ASP A 80 -0.45 -10.33 -14.65
CA ASP A 80 -1.60 -11.19 -14.77
C ASP A 80 -2.90 -10.38 -14.60
N VAL A 81 -3.96 -10.80 -15.30
CA VAL A 81 -5.28 -10.15 -15.20
C VAL A 81 -5.88 -10.31 -13.80
N VAL A 82 -6.81 -9.43 -13.44
CA VAL A 82 -7.45 -9.41 -12.10
C VAL A 82 -8.05 -10.76 -11.69
N SER A 83 -8.57 -11.55 -12.64
CA SER A 83 -9.10 -12.89 -12.33
C SER A 83 -8.02 -13.86 -11.82
N GLU A 84 -6.82 -13.79 -12.38
CA GLU A 84 -5.68 -14.60 -11.92
C GLU A 84 -5.16 -14.11 -10.57
N CYS A 85 -5.21 -12.80 -10.31
CA CYS A 85 -4.92 -12.24 -8.99
C CYS A 85 -5.87 -12.79 -7.91
N VAL A 86 -7.17 -12.87 -8.21
CA VAL A 86 -8.16 -13.48 -7.31
C VAL A 86 -7.87 -14.97 -7.13
N LEU A 87 -7.59 -15.68 -8.22
CA LEU A 87 -7.25 -17.11 -8.17
C LEU A 87 -5.99 -17.38 -7.34
N ALA A 88 -4.97 -16.51 -7.41
CA ALA A 88 -3.75 -16.61 -6.61
C ALA A 88 -4.05 -16.50 -5.11
N ILE A 89 -4.94 -15.60 -4.71
CA ILE A 89 -5.40 -15.49 -3.32
C ILE A 89 -6.18 -16.75 -2.90
N GLU A 90 -7.14 -17.19 -3.71
CA GLU A 90 -8.02 -18.31 -3.37
C GLU A 90 -7.31 -19.68 -3.34
N SER A 91 -6.29 -19.84 -4.18
CA SER A 91 -5.48 -21.07 -4.26
C SER A 91 -4.24 -21.05 -3.35
N CYS A 92 -4.04 -19.98 -2.58
CA CYS A 92 -2.92 -19.85 -1.66
C CYS A 92 -2.94 -20.98 -0.61
N LYS A 93 -1.90 -21.82 -0.63
CA LYS A 93 -1.80 -22.98 0.29
C LYS A 93 -1.49 -22.59 1.72
N ASN A 94 -0.85 -21.44 1.91
CA ASN A 94 -0.49 -20.92 3.23
C ASN A 94 -0.90 -19.45 3.34
N PRO A 95 -2.22 -19.15 3.47
CA PRO A 95 -2.70 -17.77 3.43
C PRO A 95 -2.06 -16.89 4.50
N SER A 96 -1.82 -17.44 5.69
CA SER A 96 -1.23 -16.68 6.80
C SER A 96 0.27 -16.46 6.68
N GLY A 97 0.97 -17.26 5.87
CA GLY A 97 2.42 -17.31 5.86
C GLY A 97 3.00 -18.03 7.09
N ALA A 98 2.21 -18.73 7.91
CA ALA A 98 2.75 -19.41 9.09
C ALA A 98 3.89 -20.38 8.71
N SER A 99 5.00 -20.33 9.45
CA SER A 99 6.20 -21.13 9.18
C SER A 99 6.74 -21.77 10.45
N LEU A 100 7.22 -23.02 10.35
CA LEU A 100 7.91 -23.73 11.43
C LEU A 100 9.36 -23.24 11.61
N VAL A 101 9.90 -22.50 10.62
CA VAL A 101 11.30 -22.11 10.52
C VAL A 101 11.57 -20.73 11.14
N GLY A 102 10.52 -20.01 11.57
CA GLY A 102 10.64 -18.72 12.24
C GLY A 102 9.48 -17.79 11.94
N ASP A 103 9.56 -16.57 12.46
CA ASP A 103 8.58 -15.51 12.20
C ASP A 103 8.60 -15.13 10.71
N TYR A 104 7.50 -15.42 10.03
CA TYR A 104 7.35 -15.18 8.59
C TYR A 104 7.44 -13.71 8.22
N GLU A 105 6.88 -12.79 9.04
CA GLU A 105 6.95 -11.35 8.78
C GLU A 105 8.42 -10.90 8.75
N ARG A 106 9.22 -11.41 9.68
CA ARG A 106 10.65 -11.11 9.75
C ARG A 106 11.43 -11.69 8.56
N LEU A 107 11.17 -12.95 8.20
CA LEU A 107 11.82 -13.60 7.06
C LEU A 107 11.48 -12.89 5.75
N ARG A 108 10.20 -12.53 5.57
CA ARG A 108 9.66 -11.75 4.46
C ARG A 108 10.35 -10.38 4.35
N LYS A 109 10.44 -9.66 5.47
CA LYS A 109 11.14 -8.37 5.51
C LYS A 109 12.62 -8.50 5.17
N GLN A 110 13.31 -9.52 5.68
CA GLN A 110 14.70 -9.78 5.33
C GLN A 110 14.86 -10.13 3.85
N LYS A 111 13.92 -10.89 3.27
CA LYS A 111 13.90 -11.20 1.83
C LYS A 111 13.85 -9.90 1.02
N PHE A 112 12.92 -8.99 1.31
CA PHE A 112 12.82 -7.72 0.59
C PHE A 112 14.03 -6.81 0.78
N GLN A 113 14.63 -6.79 1.98
CA GLN A 113 15.83 -6.00 2.24
C GLN A 113 17.08 -6.58 1.57
N ASN A 114 17.19 -7.91 1.48
CA ASN A 114 18.36 -8.61 0.91
C ASN A 114 18.29 -8.72 -0.62
N GLU A 115 17.09 -8.76 -1.20
CA GLU A 115 16.90 -8.85 -2.65
C GLU A 115 17.22 -7.55 -3.41
N GLY A 116 17.60 -6.46 -2.71
CA GLY A 116 18.19 -5.22 -3.24
C GLY A 116 17.78 -4.81 -4.66
N VAL A 117 16.92 -3.79 -4.78
CA VAL A 117 16.30 -3.37 -6.06
C VAL A 117 15.53 -4.51 -6.74
N GLY A 118 14.94 -5.39 -5.94
CA GLY A 118 14.11 -6.49 -6.41
C GLY A 118 12.78 -6.01 -7.02
N PRO A 119 12.09 -6.86 -7.78
CA PRO A 119 10.80 -6.52 -8.41
C PRO A 119 9.72 -6.07 -7.41
N ILE A 120 9.75 -6.64 -6.21
CA ILE A 120 8.78 -6.33 -5.15
C ILE A 120 9.06 -4.97 -4.51
N GLU A 121 10.32 -4.57 -4.39
CA GLU A 121 10.69 -3.21 -3.99
C GLU A 121 10.24 -2.18 -5.03
N ARG A 122 10.35 -2.51 -6.33
CA ARG A 122 9.78 -1.67 -7.40
C ARG A 122 8.28 -1.53 -7.24
N ILE A 123 7.55 -2.60 -6.97
CA ILE A 123 6.10 -2.59 -6.79
C ILE A 123 5.67 -1.70 -5.61
N PHE A 124 6.39 -1.72 -4.49
CA PHE A 124 5.94 -1.02 -3.29
C PHE A 124 6.57 0.36 -3.06
N LEU A 125 7.79 0.63 -3.53
CA LEU A 125 8.48 1.90 -3.26
C LEU A 125 8.42 2.91 -4.41
N GLY A 126 7.97 2.51 -5.61
CA GLY A 126 8.22 3.34 -6.77
C GLY A 126 9.64 3.14 -7.28
N SER A 127 9.82 3.05 -8.60
CA SER A 127 11.14 2.98 -9.21
C SER A 127 11.99 4.17 -8.71
N SER A 128 13.13 3.88 -8.10
CA SER A 128 14.11 4.87 -7.69
C SER A 128 14.63 5.64 -8.91
N LYS A 129 14.00 6.78 -9.19
CA LYS A 129 14.70 7.94 -9.72
C LYS A 129 14.48 9.12 -8.78
N ASN A 130 15.53 9.34 -7.98
CA ASN A 130 15.91 10.56 -7.29
C ASN A 130 15.32 10.78 -5.89
N ALA A 131 15.89 10.07 -4.90
CA ALA A 131 15.93 10.58 -3.53
C ALA A 131 17.37 10.74 -2.97
N ASP A 132 18.40 10.42 -3.77
CA ASP A 132 19.80 10.71 -3.44
C ASP A 132 20.55 11.16 -4.71
N ALA A 133 20.39 12.42 -5.07
CA ALA A 133 21.38 13.16 -5.82
C ALA A 133 21.44 14.56 -5.20
N GLU A 134 22.59 14.85 -4.61
CA GLU A 134 22.95 16.05 -3.87
C GLU A 134 22.21 17.33 -4.29
N ASP A 135 21.48 17.93 -3.35
CA ASP A 135 21.04 19.32 -3.43
C ASP A 135 22.26 20.25 -3.33
N ARG A 136 22.85 20.54 -4.50
CA ARG A 136 23.71 21.71 -4.71
C ARG A 136 23.21 22.45 -5.95
N GLY A 137 22.23 23.32 -5.76
CA GLY A 137 21.79 24.19 -6.85
C GLY A 137 20.67 25.16 -6.50
N VAL A 138 20.82 25.91 -5.40
CA VAL A 138 19.99 27.10 -5.18
C VAL A 138 20.23 28.08 -6.34
N ILE A 139 19.22 28.31 -7.17
CA ILE A 139 19.12 29.50 -8.01
C ILE A 139 17.74 30.11 -7.76
N GLU A 140 17.74 31.13 -6.90
CA GLU A 140 16.58 31.96 -6.60
C GLU A 140 16.29 32.87 -7.80
N GLY A 141 15.21 32.55 -8.52
CA GLY A 141 14.70 33.33 -9.64
C GLY A 141 13.85 34.49 -9.17
N LYS A 142 14.28 35.70 -9.54
CA LYS A 142 13.68 37.00 -9.23
C LYS A 142 12.39 37.22 -10.03
N GLY A 143 11.21 36.93 -9.48
CA GLY A 143 9.92 37.36 -10.06
C GLY A 143 8.72 36.49 -9.68
N GLY A 144 7.72 37.08 -9.02
CA GLY A 144 6.54 36.39 -8.53
C GLY A 144 5.52 35.99 -9.62
N GLY A 145 4.67 35.02 -9.29
CA GLY A 145 3.44 34.72 -10.03
C GLY A 145 3.09 33.24 -10.14
N ASP A 146 2.08 32.84 -9.36
CA ASP A 146 1.16 31.70 -9.48
C ASP A 146 1.60 30.23 -9.41
N ARG A 147 1.03 29.59 -8.38
CA ARG A 147 0.85 28.14 -8.25
C ARG A 147 -0.06 27.61 -9.35
N LYS A 148 0.40 26.58 -10.05
CA LYS A 148 -0.28 25.28 -10.12
C LYS A 148 0.81 24.21 -10.22
N PRO A 149 0.99 23.31 -9.24
CA PRO A 149 1.60 22.03 -9.58
C PRO A 149 0.59 21.34 -10.50
N LYS A 150 0.91 21.28 -11.80
CA LYS A 150 0.27 20.34 -12.70
C LYS A 150 0.49 18.96 -12.06
N PHE A 151 -0.60 18.33 -11.64
CA PHE A 151 -0.63 16.94 -11.24
C PHE A 151 -0.28 16.13 -12.50
N LEU A 152 1.02 15.92 -12.72
CA LEU A 152 1.53 15.06 -13.75
C LEU A 152 1.70 13.69 -13.08
N LEU A 153 0.63 12.89 -13.12
CA LEU A 153 0.74 11.44 -12.98
C LEU A 153 1.46 10.93 -14.24
N THR A 154 2.77 10.83 -14.14
CA THR A 154 3.60 10.02 -15.03
C THR A 154 4.63 9.36 -14.14
N GLY A 155 4.29 8.15 -13.69
CA GLY A 155 5.03 7.33 -12.74
C GLY A 155 4.37 5.95 -12.70
N ASP A 156 4.21 5.37 -13.89
CA ASP A 156 3.46 4.15 -14.11
C ASP A 156 4.15 2.96 -13.43
N ASP A 157 3.30 2.04 -12.98
CA ASP A 157 3.54 0.71 -12.42
C ASP A 157 3.48 0.60 -10.88
N PRO A 158 4.44 1.05 -10.06
CA PRO A 158 4.52 0.69 -8.63
C PRO A 158 3.33 1.09 -7.75
N LEU A 159 2.95 2.36 -7.79
CA LEU A 159 1.98 2.92 -6.87
C LEU A 159 0.58 2.30 -7.11
N TYR A 160 0.30 1.93 -8.36
CA TYR A 160 -0.88 1.14 -8.73
C TYR A 160 -0.80 -0.30 -8.25
N PHE A 161 0.39 -0.90 -8.18
CA PHE A 161 0.54 -2.27 -7.73
C PHE A 161 0.35 -2.43 -6.23
N ALA A 162 0.92 -1.57 -5.38
CA ALA A 162 0.72 -1.62 -3.93
C ALA A 162 -0.74 -1.28 -3.53
N VAL A 163 -1.31 -0.25 -4.16
CA VAL A 163 -2.72 0.10 -3.99
C VAL A 163 -3.63 -0.99 -4.56
N GLY A 164 -3.25 -1.60 -5.69
CA GLY A 164 -3.97 -2.67 -6.37
C GLY A 164 -3.97 -3.98 -5.60
N THR A 165 -2.82 -4.45 -5.13
CA THR A 165 -2.68 -5.65 -4.26
C THR A 165 -3.57 -5.46 -3.04
N ALA A 166 -3.42 -4.33 -2.37
CA ALA A 166 -4.13 -4.06 -1.13
C ALA A 166 -5.64 -3.90 -1.39
N ALA A 167 -6.06 -3.21 -2.45
CA ALA A 167 -7.46 -3.07 -2.81
C ALA A 167 -8.11 -4.39 -3.21
N ILE A 168 -7.46 -5.20 -4.06
CA ILE A 168 -7.95 -6.53 -4.47
C ILE A 168 -8.07 -7.44 -3.25
N PHE A 169 -7.05 -7.46 -2.39
CA PHE A 169 -7.07 -8.23 -1.16
C PHE A 169 -8.22 -7.81 -0.23
N PHE A 170 -8.41 -6.50 0.00
CA PHE A 170 -9.51 -6.03 0.86
C PHE A 170 -10.89 -6.22 0.24
N LEU A 171 -11.02 -6.11 -1.08
CA LEU A 171 -12.27 -6.39 -1.79
C LEU A 171 -12.66 -7.86 -1.60
N TRP A 172 -11.74 -8.79 -1.89
CA TRP A 172 -11.92 -10.21 -1.65
C TRP A 172 -12.26 -10.52 -0.18
N ALA A 173 -11.49 -9.95 0.75
CA ALA A 173 -11.71 -10.14 2.18
C ALA A 173 -13.10 -9.63 2.62
N SER A 174 -13.57 -8.53 2.01
CA SER A 174 -14.85 -7.89 2.35
C SER A 174 -16.08 -8.53 1.68
N SER A 175 -15.91 -9.26 0.58
CA SER A 175 -16.98 -9.93 -0.18
C SER A 175 -17.29 -11.34 0.32
N GLY A 176 -16.69 -11.76 1.45
CA GLY A 176 -16.88 -13.09 2.02
C GLY A 176 -15.74 -14.06 1.70
N GLY A 177 -14.61 -13.61 1.14
CA GLY A 177 -13.40 -14.43 1.05
C GLY A 177 -12.85 -14.87 2.42
N LEU A 178 -13.14 -14.09 3.47
CA LEU A 178 -12.88 -14.46 4.87
C LEU A 178 -13.94 -15.41 5.46
N SER A 179 -15.05 -15.66 4.75
CA SER A 179 -16.11 -16.60 5.13
C SER A 179 -15.87 -17.93 4.43
N LEU A 180 -14.82 -18.65 4.83
CA LEU A 180 -14.63 -20.06 4.51
C LEU A 180 -14.19 -20.79 5.78
N HIS A 181 -15.18 -21.43 6.41
CA HIS A 181 -15.15 -22.52 7.41
C HIS A 181 -14.21 -22.41 8.63
#